data_AF-A0A0G0A1C2-F1
#
_entry.id   AF-A0A0G0A1C2-F1
#
_cell.length_a   1.000
_cell.length_b   1.000
_cell.length_c   1.000
_cell.angle_alpha   90.00
_cell.angle_beta   90.00
_cell.angle_gamma   90.00
#
_symmetry.space_group_name_H-M   'P 1'
#
loop_
_entity.id
_entity.type
_entity.pdbx_description
1 polymer ?
#
loop_
_entity_poly.entity_id
_entity_poly.type
_entity_poly.pdbx_seq_one_letter_code
_entity_poly.pdbx_strand_id
1 'polypeptide(L)'
;MSRFEVSTLPSGDIINVYPGNLMIGNRLNIFRSPLGFSICTGYVLTDPFTFRFGFLHAIPGQRLTEEDLQTLDSLKGGQFRLIEGSQSLPKPQISRELEDKLNITEKTKIKILTKMGKETGPFFITFMPASNSILIVRTSHEDTLTFDAF
;
A
#
# COMPACT_ATOMS: atom_id res chain seq x y z
N MET A 1 -22.56 -26.42 17.14
CA MET A 1 -22.51 -24.94 17.24
C MET A 1 -21.04 -24.54 17.19
N SER A 2 -20.58 -24.01 16.06
CA SER A 2 -19.19 -23.60 15.85
C SER A 2 -18.94 -22.25 16.50
N ARG A 3 -18.00 -22.19 17.45
CA ARG A 3 -17.49 -20.93 18.02
C ARG A 3 -16.60 -20.28 16.97
N PHE A 4 -16.98 -19.11 16.47
CA PHE A 4 -16.07 -18.23 15.76
C PHE A 4 -15.10 -17.64 16.80
N GLU A 5 -13.83 -18.05 16.75
CA GLU A 5 -12.76 -17.32 17.42
C GLU A 5 -12.59 -16.00 16.69
N VAL A 6 -13.04 -14.91 17.33
CA VAL A 6 -12.64 -13.57 16.94
C VAL A 6 -11.15 -13.48 17.27
N SER A 7 -10.28 -13.64 16.27
CA SER A 7 -8.87 -13.35 16.45
C SER A 7 -8.76 -11.84 16.72
N THR A 8 -8.52 -11.49 17.97
CA THR A 8 -8.16 -10.13 18.34
C THR A 8 -6.82 -9.85 17.68
N LEU A 9 -6.84 -9.13 16.56
CA LEU A 9 -5.63 -8.55 15.97
C LEU A 9 -4.91 -7.78 17.09
N PRO A 10 -3.59 -7.94 17.25
CA PRO A 10 -2.84 -7.19 18.26
C PRO A 10 -3.06 -5.70 17.99
N SER A 11 -3.37 -4.93 19.04
CA SER A 11 -3.67 -3.49 18.96
C SER A 11 -2.41 -2.71 18.60
N GLY A 12 -2.03 -2.69 17.33
CA GLY A 12 -1.11 -1.69 16.82
C GLY A 12 -1.87 -0.48 16.31
N ASP A 13 -1.18 0.66 16.37
CA ASP A 13 -1.77 1.93 15.95
C ASP A 13 -2.16 1.88 14.48
N ILE A 14 -3.37 2.37 14.19
CA ILE A 14 -3.82 2.61 12.83
C ILE A 14 -3.14 3.88 12.34
N ILE A 15 -2.32 3.75 11.29
CA ILE A 15 -1.66 4.86 10.63
C ILE A 15 -2.46 5.20 9.36
N ASN A 16 -3.07 6.38 9.36
CA ASN A 16 -3.77 6.89 8.19
C ASN A 16 -2.76 7.48 7.18
N VAL A 17 -2.79 6.97 5.95
CA VAL A 17 -1.92 7.40 4.85
C VAL A 17 -2.75 8.13 3.81
N TYR A 18 -2.68 9.46 3.87
CA TYR A 18 -3.39 10.36 2.96
C TYR A 18 -2.71 10.46 1.58
N PRO A 19 -3.43 10.86 0.52
CA PRO A 19 -2.85 11.06 -0.79
C PRO A 19 -1.67 12.03 -0.75
N GLY A 20 -0.56 11.61 -1.35
CA GLY A 20 0.71 12.32 -1.33
C GLY A 20 1.66 11.86 -0.23
N ASN A 21 1.17 11.15 0.80
CA ASN A 21 1.96 10.83 1.97
C ASN A 21 2.62 9.44 1.87
N LEU A 22 3.80 9.36 2.47
CA LEU A 22 4.52 8.15 2.82
C LEU A 22 4.50 8.00 4.35
N MET A 23 4.28 6.78 4.84
CA MET A 23 4.42 6.44 6.26
C MET A 23 5.22 5.16 6.44
N ILE A 24 6.08 5.14 7.47
CA ILE A 24 6.85 3.98 7.90
C ILE A 24 6.40 3.54 9.29
N GLY A 25 6.42 2.24 9.53
CA GLY A 25 6.07 1.65 10.81
C GLY A 25 6.74 0.30 11.00
N ASN A 26 6.21 -0.46 11.95
CA ASN A 26 6.64 -1.79 12.30
C ASN A 26 5.52 -2.81 12.09
N ARG A 27 5.79 -4.07 12.43
CA ARG A 27 4.87 -5.20 12.20
C ARG A 27 3.50 -5.04 12.86
N LEU A 28 3.40 -4.27 13.95
CA LEU A 28 2.15 -4.08 14.68
C LEU A 28 1.24 -3.04 14.02
N ASN A 29 1.79 -2.06 13.28
CA ASN A 29 1.00 -0.99 12.70
C ASN A 29 0.03 -1.49 11.63
N ILE A 30 -1.14 -0.86 11.53
CA ILE A 30 -2.08 -1.07 10.42
C ILE A 30 -2.09 0.19 9.57
N PHE A 31 -1.65 0.10 8.32
CA PHE A 31 -1.66 1.24 7.41
C PHE A 31 -2.98 1.27 6.65
N ARG A 32 -3.70 2.39 6.71
CA ARG A 32 -5.00 2.54 6.06
C ARG A 32 -5.01 3.77 5.19
N SER A 33 -5.53 3.67 3.98
CA SER A 33 -5.88 4.85 3.17
C SER A 33 -7.30 5.32 3.53
N PRO A 34 -7.48 6.42 4.27
CA PRO A 34 -8.82 6.91 4.60
C PRO A 34 -9.50 7.55 3.38
N LEU A 35 -8.70 8.02 2.41
CA LEU A 35 -9.17 8.52 1.11
C LEU A 35 -8.85 7.46 0.07
N GLY A 36 -9.82 7.15 -0.79
CA GLY A 36 -9.69 6.07 -1.76
C GLY A 36 -8.78 6.41 -2.94
N PHE A 37 -8.32 5.36 -3.62
CA PHE A 37 -7.51 5.39 -4.83
C PHE A 37 -8.43 5.38 -6.05
N SER A 38 -8.60 6.54 -6.69
CA SER A 38 -9.22 6.63 -8.02
C SER A 38 -8.17 6.55 -9.11
N ILE A 39 -7.33 7.59 -9.21
CA ILE A 39 -6.23 7.71 -10.18
C ILE A 39 -4.85 7.54 -9.53
N CYS A 40 -4.82 7.42 -8.20
CA CYS A 40 -3.64 7.24 -7.39
C CYS A 40 -3.12 5.80 -7.48
N THR A 41 -1.90 5.60 -6.97
CA THR A 41 -1.24 4.29 -6.93
C THR A 41 -0.73 4.02 -5.52
N GLY A 42 -0.98 2.81 -5.01
CA GLY A 42 -0.50 2.39 -3.69
C GLY A 42 0.84 1.68 -3.80
N TYR A 43 1.76 2.00 -2.89
CA TYR A 43 3.03 1.30 -2.73
C TYR A 43 3.09 0.73 -1.33
N VAL A 44 3.09 -0.59 -1.21
CA VAL A 44 3.33 -1.28 0.05
C VAL A 44 4.79 -1.73 0.06
N LEU A 45 5.53 -1.40 1.12
CA LEU A 45 6.97 -1.63 1.21
C LEU A 45 7.32 -2.47 2.44
N THR A 46 8.37 -3.27 2.34
CA THR A 46 8.94 -4.02 3.47
C THR A 46 10.44 -4.16 3.32
N ASP A 47 11.14 -4.27 4.43
CA ASP A 47 12.45 -4.91 4.48
C ASP A 47 12.37 -6.14 5.40
N PRO A 48 12.58 -7.37 4.87
CA PRO A 48 12.47 -8.59 5.66
C PRO A 48 13.55 -8.71 6.74
N PHE A 49 14.67 -7.97 6.64
CA PHE A 49 15.76 -8.05 7.61
C PHE A 49 15.55 -7.10 8.80
N THR A 50 15.05 -5.89 8.56
CA THR A 50 14.81 -4.89 9.61
C THR A 50 13.39 -4.92 10.18
N PHE A 51 12.49 -5.73 9.61
CA PHE A 51 11.06 -5.79 9.98
C PHE A 51 10.39 -4.41 9.98
N ARG A 52 10.80 -3.56 9.05
CA ARG A 52 10.21 -2.25 8.77
C ARG A 52 9.24 -2.37 7.61
N PHE A 53 8.18 -1.58 7.69
CA PHE A 53 7.07 -1.61 6.74
C PHE A 53 6.70 -0.19 6.35
N GLY A 54 6.37 0.00 5.08
CA GLY A 54 5.98 1.29 4.55
C GLY A 54 4.67 1.23 3.76
N PHE A 55 3.96 2.35 3.74
CA PHE A 55 2.86 2.56 2.83
C PHE A 55 2.91 3.97 2.25
N LEU A 56 2.89 4.07 0.92
CA LEU A 56 2.84 5.32 0.17
C LEU A 56 1.57 5.38 -0.68
N HIS A 57 0.80 6.44 -0.49
CA HIS A 57 -0.35 6.78 -1.32
C HIS A 57 0.08 7.79 -2.38
N ALA A 58 0.59 7.31 -3.51
CA ALA A 58 1.15 8.18 -4.54
C ALA A 58 0.08 8.84 -5.42
N ILE A 59 0.14 10.17 -5.54
CA ILE A 59 -0.71 10.94 -6.46
C ILE A 59 -0.08 11.08 -7.87
N PRO A 60 -0.88 11.43 -8.90
CA PRO A 60 -0.35 11.71 -10.24
C PRO A 60 0.76 12.74 -10.32
N GLY A 61 1.90 12.32 -10.88
CA GLY A 61 3.06 13.18 -11.12
C GLY A 61 4.00 13.32 -9.92
N GLN A 62 3.68 12.71 -8.79
CA GLN A 62 4.52 12.74 -7.59
C GLN A 62 5.90 12.13 -7.85
N ARG A 63 6.90 12.67 -7.13
CA ARG A 63 8.26 12.18 -7.01
C ARG A 63 8.62 12.07 -5.54
N LEU A 64 9.59 11.23 -5.21
CA LEU A 64 10.16 11.18 -3.87
C LEU A 64 11.00 12.42 -3.64
N THR A 65 10.71 13.14 -2.57
CA THR A 65 11.53 14.23 -2.04
C THR A 65 12.76 13.67 -1.33
N GLU A 66 13.73 14.53 -1.01
CA GLU A 66 14.88 14.11 -0.22
C GLU A 66 14.48 13.62 1.18
N GLU A 67 13.45 14.23 1.78
CA GLU A 67 12.87 13.80 3.06
C GLU A 67 12.22 12.40 2.96
N ASP A 68 11.52 12.12 1.86
CA ASP A 68 10.97 10.79 1.61
C ASP A 68 12.09 9.75 1.50
N LEU A 69 13.18 10.07 0.80
CA LEU A 69 14.32 9.17 0.65
C LEU A 69 15.00 8.87 1.98
N GLN A 70 15.19 9.88 2.84
CA GLN A 70 15.71 9.69 4.19
C GLN A 70 14.78 8.82 5.05
N THR A 71 13.47 9.05 4.94
CA THR A 71 12.45 8.24 5.64
C THR A 71 12.49 6.78 5.20
N LEU A 72 12.74 6.53 3.91
CA LEU A 72 12.82 5.19 3.32
C LEU A 72 14.16 4.49 3.53
N ASP A 73 15.19 5.15 4.07
CA ASP A 73 16.52 4.53 4.23
C ASP A 73 16.48 3.27 5.10
N SER A 74 15.54 3.23 6.06
CA SER A 74 15.26 2.03 6.88
C SER A 74 14.67 0.84 6.12
N LEU A 75 14.30 1.01 4.85
CA LEU A 75 13.81 -0.02 3.94
C LEU A 75 14.77 -0.32 2.79
N LYS A 76 15.97 0.27 2.79
CA LYS A 76 16.95 0.14 1.71
C LYS A 76 17.33 -1.33 1.48
N GLY A 77 17.33 -1.76 0.22
CA GLY A 77 17.54 -3.17 -0.14
C GLY A 77 16.30 -4.06 0.04
N GLY A 78 15.18 -3.48 0.47
CA GLY A 78 13.92 -4.17 0.70
C GLY A 78 13.15 -4.44 -0.59
N GLN A 79 11.84 -4.54 -0.44
CA GLN A 79 10.90 -4.92 -1.48
C GLN A 79 9.66 -4.03 -1.44
N PHE A 80 9.03 -3.84 -2.59
CA PHE A 80 7.72 -3.22 -2.67
C PHE A 80 6.75 -3.99 -3.57
N ARG A 81 5.47 -3.80 -3.28
CA ARG A 81 4.36 -4.15 -4.16
C ARG A 81 3.63 -2.91 -4.62
N LEU A 82 3.38 -2.89 -5.93
CA LEU A 82 2.64 -1.83 -6.60
C LEU A 82 1.15 -2.21 -6.69
N ILE A 83 0.26 -1.33 -6.27
CA ILE A 83 -1.19 -1.55 -6.28
C ILE A 83 -1.85 -0.49 -7.17
N GLU A 84 -2.40 -0.91 -8.29
CA GLU A 84 -3.01 -0.03 -9.30
C GLU A 84 -4.45 -0.45 -9.59
N GLY A 85 -5.37 0.51 -9.58
CA GLY A 85 -6.72 0.34 -10.12
C GLY A 85 -6.75 0.45 -11.64
N SER A 86 -7.89 0.11 -12.26
CA SER A 86 -8.07 0.23 -13.72
C SER A 86 -7.93 1.66 -14.25
N GLN A 87 -8.09 2.65 -13.36
CA GLN A 87 -7.93 4.08 -13.67
C GLN A 87 -6.65 4.70 -13.11
N SER A 88 -5.82 3.92 -12.40
CA SER A 88 -4.55 4.44 -11.89
C SER A 88 -3.68 4.92 -13.04
N LEU A 89 -3.23 6.17 -12.94
CA LEU A 89 -2.30 6.71 -13.91
C LEU A 89 -0.91 6.15 -13.61
N PRO A 90 -0.16 5.64 -14.60
CA PRO A 90 1.14 5.02 -14.36
C PRO A 90 2.10 5.95 -13.59
N LYS A 91 2.93 5.36 -12.73
CA LYS A 91 3.92 6.06 -11.89
C LYS A 91 5.33 5.47 -12.03
N PRO A 92 5.89 5.42 -13.26
CA PRO A 92 7.20 4.83 -13.48
C PRO A 92 8.31 5.56 -12.71
N GLN A 93 8.13 6.85 -12.37
CA GLN A 93 9.17 7.62 -11.69
C GLN A 93 9.39 7.20 -10.24
N ILE A 94 8.32 7.03 -9.43
CA ILE A 94 8.48 6.59 -8.03
C ILE A 94 9.04 5.17 -7.99
N SER A 95 8.52 4.26 -8.82
CA SER A 95 9.06 2.89 -8.90
C SER A 95 10.55 2.89 -9.23
N ARG A 96 10.98 3.67 -10.23
CA ARG A 96 12.40 3.83 -10.55
C ARG A 96 13.20 4.45 -9.42
N GLU A 97 12.66 5.46 -8.73
CA GLU A 97 13.36 6.09 -7.61
C GLU A 97 13.57 5.13 -6.44
N LEU A 98 12.59 4.26 -6.15
CA LEU A 98 12.72 3.19 -5.16
C LEU A 98 13.80 2.18 -5.54
N GLU A 99 13.85 1.77 -6.81
CA GLU A 99 14.82 0.81 -7.33
C GLU A 99 16.23 1.42 -7.42
N ASP A 100 16.38 2.56 -8.10
CA ASP A 100 17.68 3.16 -8.43
C ASP A 100 18.38 3.78 -7.21
N LYS A 101 17.62 4.45 -6.32
CA LYS A 101 18.22 5.19 -5.20
C LYS A 101 18.32 4.36 -3.92
N LEU A 102 17.36 3.46 -3.71
CA LEU A 102 17.23 2.72 -2.45
C LEU A 102 17.36 1.21 -2.63
N ASN A 103 17.55 0.71 -3.86
CA ASN A 103 17.63 -0.72 -4.14
C ASN A 103 16.42 -1.49 -3.60
N ILE A 104 15.25 -0.86 -3.54
CA ILE A 104 14.00 -1.50 -3.10
C ILE A 104 13.35 -2.10 -4.34
N THR A 105 13.26 -3.42 -4.38
CA THR A 105 12.90 -4.16 -5.60
C THR A 105 11.39 -4.38 -5.74
N GLU A 106 10.85 -4.22 -6.95
CA GLU A 106 9.45 -4.60 -7.21
C GLU A 106 9.30 -6.13 -7.17
N LYS A 107 8.31 -6.64 -6.43
CA LYS A 107 7.96 -8.07 -6.44
C LYS A 107 6.95 -8.40 -7.53
N THR A 108 5.72 -7.97 -7.32
CA THR A 108 4.62 -8.21 -8.24
C THR A 108 3.57 -7.14 -8.05
N LYS A 109 3.05 -6.64 -9.17
CA LYS A 109 1.96 -5.68 -9.21
C LYS A 109 0.62 -6.36 -8.93
N ILE A 110 -0.16 -5.75 -8.04
CA ILE A 110 -1.57 -6.08 -7.81
C ILE A 110 -2.42 -5.14 -8.66
N LYS A 111 -3.20 -5.69 -9.60
CA LYS A 111 -4.16 -4.93 -10.41
C LYS A 111 -5.56 -5.06 -9.84
N ILE A 112 -6.18 -3.94 -9.53
CA ILE A 112 -7.54 -3.86 -9.01
C ILE A 112 -8.48 -3.48 -10.15
N LEU A 113 -9.42 -4.36 -10.45
CA LEU A 113 -10.48 -4.06 -11.40
C LEU A 113 -11.49 -3.12 -10.75
N THR A 114 -11.64 -1.92 -11.30
CA THR A 114 -12.69 -0.94 -10.95
C THR A 114 -13.64 -0.80 -12.13
N LYS A 115 -14.96 -0.69 -11.91
CA LYS A 115 -15.91 -0.52 -13.01
C LYS A 115 -15.52 0.71 -13.82
N MET A 116 -15.56 0.64 -15.15
CA MET A 116 -15.27 1.76 -16.06
C MET A 116 -16.59 2.48 -16.43
N GLY A 117 -16.62 3.82 -16.40
CA GLY A 117 -17.81 4.62 -16.75
C GLY A 117 -18.29 5.56 -15.64
N LYS A 118 -19.59 5.92 -15.61
CA LYS A 118 -20.16 6.85 -14.61
C LYS A 118 -20.11 6.34 -13.16
N GLU A 119 -19.91 5.03 -12.96
CA GLU A 119 -19.83 4.36 -11.65
C GLU A 119 -18.39 3.96 -11.27
N THR A 120 -17.38 4.70 -11.74
CA THR A 120 -16.00 4.49 -11.32
C THR A 120 -15.81 4.96 -9.89
N GLY A 121 -16.04 4.05 -8.94
CA GLY A 121 -15.78 4.27 -7.53
C GLY A 121 -14.33 3.94 -7.15
N PRO A 122 -13.71 4.71 -6.22
CA PRO A 122 -12.36 4.43 -5.74
C PRO A 122 -12.28 3.07 -5.03
N PHE A 123 -11.05 2.56 -4.88
CA PHE A 123 -10.78 1.47 -3.96
C PHE A 123 -9.96 1.94 -2.77
N PHE A 124 -10.08 1.28 -1.64
CA PHE A 124 -9.36 1.62 -0.41
C PHE A 124 -8.42 0.48 -0.06
N ILE A 125 -7.24 0.83 0.43
CA ILE A 125 -6.20 -0.13 0.80
C ILE A 125 -6.03 -0.11 2.32
N THR A 126 -5.99 -1.30 2.91
CA THR A 126 -5.50 -1.51 4.27
C THR A 126 -4.38 -2.54 4.22
N PHE A 127 -3.19 -2.17 4.68
CA PHE A 127 -2.04 -3.05 4.78
C PHE A 127 -1.81 -3.44 6.23
N MET A 128 -1.77 -4.75 6.48
CA MET A 128 -1.59 -5.38 7.78
C MET A 128 -0.31 -6.24 7.74
N PRO A 129 0.85 -5.68 8.13
CA PRO A 129 2.12 -6.38 8.17
C PRO A 129 2.12 -7.63 9.05
N ALA A 130 1.43 -7.59 10.19
CA ALA A 130 1.39 -8.70 11.15
C ALA A 130 0.96 -10.02 10.50
N SER A 131 -0.06 -9.95 9.66
CA SER A 131 -0.66 -11.07 8.93
C SER A 131 -0.21 -11.18 7.47
N ASN A 132 0.75 -10.34 7.03
CA ASN A 132 1.20 -10.25 5.64
C ASN A 132 0.05 -10.02 4.64
N SER A 133 -0.94 -9.19 4.99
CA SER A 133 -2.18 -9.06 4.21
C SER A 133 -2.41 -7.64 3.69
N ILE A 134 -2.89 -7.55 2.45
CA ILE A 134 -3.42 -6.34 1.83
C ILE A 134 -4.92 -6.55 1.61
N LEU A 135 -5.73 -5.76 2.30
CA LEU A 135 -7.18 -5.72 2.13
C LEU A 135 -7.55 -4.58 1.18
N ILE A 136 -8.35 -4.88 0.17
CA ILE A 136 -8.85 -3.91 -0.81
C ILE A 136 -10.37 -3.85 -0.73
N VAL A 137 -10.92 -2.68 -0.42
CA VAL A 137 -12.37 -2.44 -0.46
C VAL A 137 -12.70 -1.69 -1.75
N ARG A 138 -13.53 -2.27 -2.62
CA ARG A 138 -13.89 -1.66 -3.90
C ARG A 138 -15.29 -1.09 -3.85
N THR A 139 -15.41 0.24 -3.84
CA THR A 139 -16.75 0.88 -3.80
C THR A 139 -17.58 0.58 -5.04
N SER A 140 -16.94 0.55 -6.22
CA SER A 140 -17.65 0.27 -7.49
C SER A 140 -18.25 -1.14 -7.59
N HIS A 141 -17.72 -2.09 -6.82
CA HIS A 141 -18.14 -3.50 -6.84
C HIS A 141 -18.86 -3.93 -5.56
N GLU A 142 -18.91 -3.04 -4.56
CA GLU A 142 -19.50 -3.32 -3.24
C GLU A 142 -18.91 -4.57 -2.58
N ASP A 143 -17.62 -4.79 -2.76
CA ASP A 143 -16.95 -5.99 -2.29
C ASP A 143 -15.55 -5.72 -1.71
N THR A 144 -14.93 -6.81 -1.23
CA THR A 144 -13.62 -6.80 -0.60
C THR A 144 -12.75 -7.92 -1.15
N LEU A 145 -11.49 -7.61 -1.45
CA LEU A 145 -10.48 -8.54 -1.89
C LEU A 145 -9.34 -8.58 -0.88
N THR A 146 -8.72 -9.75 -0.70
CA THR A 146 -7.53 -9.91 0.16
C THR A 146 -6.41 -10.52 -0.65
N PHE A 147 -5.20 -9.98 -0.47
CA PHE A 147 -3.98 -10.45 -1.11
C PHE A 147 -2.87 -10.64 -0.09
N ASP A 148 -1.94 -11.55 -0.37
CA ASP A 148 -0.66 -11.59 0.35
C ASP A 148 0.19 -10.37 -0.04
N ALA A 149 0.86 -9.78 0.95
CA ALA A 149 1.70 -8.62 0.74
C ALA A 149 3.08 -8.97 0.17
N PHE A 150 3.76 -10.00 0.70
CA PHE A 150 5.09 -10.44 0.26
C PHE A 150 5.26 -11.96 0.27
#